data_AF-C3ZQ91-F1
#
_entry.id   AF-C3ZQ91-F1
#
_cell.length_a   1.000
_cell.length_b   1.000
_cell.length_c   1.000
_cell.angle_alpha   90.00
_cell.angle_beta   90.00
_cell.angle_gamma   90.00
#
_symmetry.space_group_name_H-M   'P 1'
#
loop_
_entity.id
_entity.type
_entity.pdbx_description
1 polymer ?
#
loop_
_entity_poly.entity_id
_entity_poly.type
_entity_poly.pdbx_seq_one_letter_code
_entity_poly.pdbx_strand_id
1 'polypeptide(L)'
;MWLRARYTDGSRRTFGPYRPVLDLCEDSCDGETPDHRDEDATSLVGDSNPFTSSSTSHQTAPDVTNERCTFSGHLQEGCRALQTGDLDKAEEHFAAALKLVHVKDSNAEEHLKEAEPLNKLSDVYLRRGILSEDGGDFTKAAALCNAALVRAREEDRERIKRKIRNVTRLFCRHVLGTEQTVDIGTVEKHKLQLKEIREHV
;
A
#
# COMPACT_ATOMS: atom_id res chain seq x y z
N MET A 1 -2.70 -25.88 -57.93
CA MET A 1 -4.18 -25.77 -57.94
C MET A 1 -4.67 -26.00 -56.52
N TRP A 2 -5.62 -25.17 -56.08
CA TRP A 2 -5.88 -24.76 -54.70
C TRP A 2 -6.44 -25.83 -53.75
N LEU A 3 -6.14 -25.61 -52.45
CA LEU A 3 -6.71 -26.23 -51.25
C LEU A 3 -8.24 -26.31 -51.27
N ARG A 4 -8.78 -27.35 -50.62
CA ARG A 4 -10.11 -27.28 -50.01
C ARG A 4 -10.04 -27.73 -48.56
N ALA A 5 -10.05 -26.74 -47.68
CA ALA A 5 -10.33 -26.90 -46.26
C ALA A 5 -11.80 -27.32 -46.06
N ARG A 6 -12.06 -28.11 -45.02
CA ARG A 6 -13.35 -28.10 -44.32
C ARG A 6 -13.10 -28.00 -42.83
N TYR A 7 -13.47 -26.84 -42.29
CA TYR A 7 -13.51 -26.47 -40.89
C TYR A 7 -15.00 -26.26 -40.57
N THR A 8 -15.53 -27.04 -39.63
CA THR A 8 -16.85 -26.91 -38.99
C THR A 8 -16.58 -27.39 -37.57
N ASP A 9 -16.86 -26.68 -36.49
CA ASP A 9 -18.12 -26.09 -36.00
C ASP A 9 -17.69 -25.28 -34.74
N GLY A 10 -18.07 -24.03 -34.50
CA GLY A 10 -19.41 -23.63 -34.08
C GLY A 10 -19.47 -23.42 -32.56
N SER A 11 -19.10 -22.24 -32.08
CA SER A 11 -19.75 -21.65 -30.88
C SER A 11 -19.44 -20.16 -30.78
N ARG A 12 -20.32 -19.35 -31.37
CA ARG A 12 -20.36 -17.89 -31.18
C ARG A 12 -20.95 -17.60 -29.79
N ARG A 13 -20.15 -17.13 -28.84
CA ARG A 13 -20.66 -16.30 -27.75
C ARG A 13 -20.61 -14.85 -28.23
N THR A 14 -21.78 -14.32 -28.60
CA THR A 14 -21.94 -12.90 -28.90
C THR A 14 -21.84 -12.12 -27.58
N PHE A 15 -20.71 -11.46 -27.33
CA PHE A 15 -20.63 -10.39 -26.35
C PHE A 15 -21.28 -9.14 -26.98
N GLY A 16 -22.30 -8.61 -26.32
CA GLY A 16 -22.97 -7.37 -26.73
C GLY A 16 -22.03 -6.16 -26.68
N PRO A 17 -22.44 -5.02 -27.26
CA PRO A 17 -21.60 -3.84 -27.37
C PRO A 17 -21.31 -3.26 -25.98
N TYR A 18 -20.02 -3.08 -25.68
CA TYR A 18 -19.52 -2.27 -24.57
C TYR A 18 -20.09 -0.85 -24.69
N ARG A 19 -20.78 -0.37 -23.64
CA ARG A 19 -21.09 1.06 -23.49
C ARG A 19 -19.96 1.76 -22.72
N PRO A 20 -19.38 2.85 -23.23
CA PRO A 20 -18.44 3.67 -22.47
C PRO A 20 -19.22 4.55 -21.49
N VAL A 21 -18.76 4.59 -20.23
CA VAL A 21 -19.18 5.62 -19.27
C VAL A 21 -18.12 6.73 -19.34
N LEU A 22 -18.41 7.75 -20.16
CA LEU A 22 -17.81 9.06 -20.10
C LEU A 22 -18.94 10.04 -19.76
N ASP A 23 -18.85 10.64 -18.57
CA ASP A 23 -19.14 12.06 -18.26
C ASP A 23 -19.15 12.20 -16.73
N LEU A 24 -18.15 12.88 -16.17
CA LEU A 24 -18.12 14.30 -15.81
C LEU A 24 -18.80 14.56 -14.45
N CYS A 25 -17.98 14.99 -13.49
CA CYS A 25 -18.25 16.11 -12.57
C CYS A 25 -16.91 16.51 -11.94
N GLU A 26 -16.28 17.51 -12.54
CA GLU A 26 -15.43 18.46 -11.83
C GLU A 26 -16.34 19.26 -10.90
N ASP A 27 -16.15 19.17 -9.59
CA ASP A 27 -16.66 20.17 -8.67
C ASP A 27 -15.47 20.91 -8.05
N SER A 28 -15.34 22.15 -8.52
CA SER A 28 -14.53 23.22 -7.95
C SER A 28 -14.87 23.40 -6.48
N CYS A 29 -13.88 23.40 -5.59
CA CYS A 29 -14.02 23.92 -4.23
C CYS A 29 -13.13 25.16 -4.13
N ASP A 30 -13.65 26.28 -4.64
CA ASP A 30 -13.15 27.62 -4.35
C ASP A 30 -13.50 27.99 -2.91
N GLY A 31 -12.59 28.72 -2.26
CA GLY A 31 -12.48 28.81 -0.81
C GLY A 31 -13.45 29.73 -0.09
N GLU A 32 -13.40 29.65 1.25
CA GLU A 32 -13.82 30.71 2.15
C GLU A 32 -12.85 30.84 3.33
N THR A 33 -12.36 32.06 3.50
CA THR A 33 -11.65 32.57 4.68
C THR A 33 -12.66 33.01 5.75
N PRO A 34 -12.47 32.67 7.03
CA PRO A 34 -13.14 33.39 8.12
C PRO A 34 -12.24 34.53 8.63
N ASP A 35 -12.64 35.76 8.29
CA ASP A 35 -12.32 36.97 9.03
C ASP A 35 -13.31 37.14 10.21
N HIS A 36 -12.94 37.96 11.21
CA HIS A 36 -13.69 38.48 12.37
C HIS A 36 -13.47 37.75 13.72
N ARG A 37 -12.63 38.29 14.61
CA ARG A 37 -12.88 39.52 15.40
C ARG A 37 -11.88 39.65 16.56
N ASP A 38 -11.15 40.76 16.57
CA ASP A 38 -10.51 41.33 17.76
C ASP A 38 -11.58 41.83 18.75
N GLU A 39 -11.39 41.56 20.03
CA GLU A 39 -11.90 42.35 21.16
C GLU A 39 -10.77 42.45 22.19
N ASP A 40 -10.35 43.69 22.44
CA ASP A 40 -9.31 44.12 23.37
C ASP A 40 -9.96 44.49 24.71
N ALA A 41 -9.34 44.11 25.84
CA ALA A 41 -9.48 44.84 27.12
C ALA A 41 -8.43 44.39 28.15
N THR A 42 -7.61 45.38 28.51
CA THR A 42 -6.58 45.45 29.54
C THR A 42 -7.01 45.21 31.00
N SER A 43 -6.02 44.84 31.83
CA SER A 43 -5.70 45.41 33.18
C SER A 43 -5.80 44.51 34.44
N LEU A 44 -4.61 44.07 34.89
CA LEU A 44 -3.97 44.18 36.23
C LEU A 44 -4.62 43.67 37.56
N VAL A 45 -3.69 43.18 38.40
CA VAL A 45 -3.70 42.89 39.86
C VAL A 45 -4.39 41.55 40.21
N GLY A 46 -3.74 40.53 40.76
CA GLY A 46 -2.71 40.48 41.81
C GLY A 46 -3.40 39.94 43.08
N ASP A 47 -3.09 38.71 43.49
CA ASP A 47 -3.07 38.31 44.92
C ASP A 47 -2.61 36.85 45.08
N SER A 48 -1.53 36.71 45.82
CA SER A 48 -0.98 35.48 46.38
C SER A 48 -1.80 35.00 47.57
N ASN A 49 -2.04 33.69 47.68
CA ASN A 49 -2.09 32.99 48.96
C ASN A 49 -1.82 31.48 48.83
N PRO A 50 -1.10 30.85 49.78
CA PRO A 50 -0.83 29.42 49.82
C PRO A 50 -1.77 28.70 50.79
N PHE A 51 -2.32 27.53 50.42
CA PHE A 51 -2.42 26.36 51.31
C PHE A 51 -2.94 25.11 50.57
N THR A 52 -2.71 23.97 51.21
CA THR A 52 -2.57 22.58 50.78
C THR A 52 -3.85 21.79 50.41
N SER A 53 -3.59 20.77 49.57
CA SER A 53 -4.16 19.39 49.57
C SER A 53 -5.39 19.03 48.72
N SER A 54 -5.07 18.25 47.69
CA SER A 54 -5.62 16.93 47.32
C SER A 54 -6.86 16.80 46.43
N SER A 55 -6.63 15.99 45.39
CA SER A 55 -7.57 15.24 44.55
C SER A 55 -8.36 16.05 43.53
N THR A 56 -8.11 15.82 42.24
CA THR A 56 -9.04 15.14 41.29
C THR A 56 -8.52 15.27 39.85
N SER A 57 -8.58 14.15 39.11
CA SER A 57 -8.56 14.02 37.64
C SER A 57 -7.45 14.73 36.87
N HIS A 58 -6.35 14.01 36.62
CA HIS A 58 -5.54 14.29 35.45
C HIS A 58 -6.27 13.76 34.21
N GLN A 59 -6.86 14.70 33.46
CA GLN A 59 -7.11 14.53 32.04
C GLN A 59 -5.75 14.27 31.38
N THR A 60 -5.54 13.05 30.90
CA THR A 60 -4.34 12.71 30.14
C THR A 60 -4.48 13.34 28.75
N ALA A 61 -3.77 14.43 28.53
CA ALA A 61 -3.51 14.92 27.18
C ALA A 61 -2.84 13.80 26.37
N PRO A 62 -3.18 13.60 25.07
CA PRO A 62 -2.55 12.56 24.27
C PRO A 62 -1.08 12.92 24.06
N ASP A 63 -0.22 12.11 24.68
CA ASP A 63 1.23 12.17 24.58
C ASP A 63 1.67 11.75 23.17
N VAL A 64 1.88 12.75 22.30
CA VAL A 64 2.31 12.60 20.90
C VAL A 64 3.70 11.94 20.79
N THR A 65 4.42 11.72 21.90
CA THR A 65 5.77 11.12 21.90
C THR A 65 5.80 9.60 22.08
N ASN A 66 4.74 8.99 22.60
CA ASN A 66 4.70 7.54 22.87
C ASN A 66 4.47 6.69 21.59
N GLU A 67 3.76 7.22 20.59
CA GLU A 67 3.32 6.44 19.41
C GLU A 67 4.40 6.25 18.31
N ARG A 68 5.35 7.18 18.20
CA ARG A 68 6.49 7.00 17.26
C ARG A 68 7.42 5.89 17.74
N CYS A 69 7.55 5.73 19.06
CA CYS A 69 8.31 4.66 19.69
C CYS A 69 7.66 3.29 19.40
N THR A 70 6.32 3.23 19.38
CA THR A 70 5.59 1.98 19.12
C THR A 70 5.61 1.56 17.66
N PHE A 71 5.50 2.47 16.67
CA PHE A 71 5.61 2.11 15.24
C PHE A 71 6.96 1.48 14.91
N SER A 72 8.06 2.15 15.29
CA SER A 72 9.42 1.64 15.07
C SER A 72 9.66 0.33 15.82
N GLY A 73 9.11 0.19 17.03
CA GLY A 73 9.18 -1.04 17.82
C GLY A 73 8.50 -2.21 17.12
N HIS A 74 7.29 -2.01 16.58
CA HIS A 74 6.58 -3.02 15.80
C HIS A 74 7.33 -3.42 14.52
N LEU A 75 7.91 -2.45 13.79
CA LEU A 75 8.73 -2.78 12.62
C LEU A 75 9.95 -3.64 12.98
N GLN A 76 10.66 -3.28 14.05
CA GLN A 76 11.82 -4.03 14.53
C GLN A 76 11.44 -5.44 14.97
N GLU A 77 10.38 -5.56 15.77
CA GLU A 77 9.94 -6.84 16.30
C GLU A 77 9.39 -7.75 15.19
N GLY A 78 8.63 -7.20 14.25
CA GLY A 78 8.18 -7.94 13.07
C GLY A 78 9.35 -8.45 12.22
N CYS A 79 10.41 -7.66 12.07
CA CYS A 79 11.63 -8.12 11.39
C CYS A 79 12.33 -9.24 12.17
N ARG A 80 12.38 -9.17 13.50
CA ARG A 80 12.95 -10.22 14.36
C ARG A 80 12.15 -11.52 14.26
N ALA A 81 10.82 -11.44 14.31
CA ALA A 81 9.93 -12.57 14.10
C ALA A 81 10.11 -13.20 12.71
N LEU A 82 10.21 -12.37 11.66
CA LEU A 82 10.45 -12.85 10.29
C LEU A 82 11.81 -13.56 10.13
N GLN A 83 12.85 -13.07 10.81
CA GLN A 83 14.18 -13.70 10.82
C GLN A 83 14.18 -15.05 11.55
N THR A 84 13.43 -15.16 12.65
CA THR A 84 13.29 -16.41 13.42
C THR A 84 12.33 -17.41 12.78
N GLY A 85 11.55 -16.99 11.77
CA GLY A 85 10.60 -17.83 11.05
C GLY A 85 9.21 -17.89 11.68
N ASP A 86 8.96 -17.10 12.73
CA ASP A 86 7.64 -16.96 13.35
C ASP A 86 6.79 -16.00 12.50
N LEU A 87 6.15 -16.56 11.47
CA LEU A 87 5.39 -15.79 10.48
C LEU A 87 4.15 -15.12 11.07
N ASP A 88 3.51 -15.75 12.05
CA ASP A 88 2.28 -15.23 12.67
C ASP A 88 2.58 -14.00 13.52
N LYS A 89 3.64 -14.04 14.35
CA LYS A 89 4.09 -12.83 15.06
C LYS A 89 4.56 -11.75 14.12
N ALA A 90 5.28 -12.10 13.05
CA ALA A 90 5.74 -11.13 12.08
C ALA A 90 4.56 -10.37 11.45
N GLU A 91 3.52 -11.10 11.04
CA GLU A 91 2.27 -10.52 10.54
C GLU A 91 1.59 -9.61 11.57
N GLU A 92 1.45 -10.05 12.82
CA GLU A 92 0.85 -9.26 13.90
C GLU A 92 1.58 -7.92 14.10
N HIS A 93 2.90 -7.95 14.19
CA HIS A 93 3.70 -6.75 14.38
C HIS A 93 3.63 -5.81 13.17
N PHE A 94 3.73 -6.30 11.94
CA PHE A 94 3.60 -5.43 10.76
C PHE A 94 2.18 -4.87 10.61
N ALA A 95 1.13 -5.63 10.96
CA ALA A 95 -0.24 -5.13 10.97
C ALA A 95 -0.44 -4.06 12.05
N ALA A 96 0.13 -4.23 13.24
CA ALA A 96 0.12 -3.21 14.29
C ALA A 96 0.83 -1.93 13.85
N ALA A 97 1.99 -2.05 13.18
CA ALA A 97 2.68 -0.90 12.60
C ALA A 97 1.78 -0.15 11.58
N LEU A 98 1.09 -0.87 10.69
CA LEU A 98 0.18 -0.26 9.71
C LEU A 98 -1.00 0.47 10.35
N LYS A 99 -1.56 -0.06 11.44
CA LYS A 99 -2.64 0.58 12.20
C LYS A 99 -2.21 1.92 12.76
N LEU A 100 -0.98 2.03 13.28
CA LEU A 100 -0.46 3.27 13.84
C LEU A 100 -0.25 4.37 12.80
N VAL A 101 0.00 4.00 11.53
CA VAL A 101 0.15 4.99 10.45
C VAL A 101 -1.20 5.58 10.02
N HIS A 102 -2.31 4.86 10.20
CA HIS A 102 -3.65 5.32 9.81
C HIS A 102 -4.36 6.21 10.85
N VAL A 103 -3.85 6.29 12.09
CA VAL A 103 -4.51 7.04 13.19
C VAL A 103 -4.13 8.53 13.17
N LYS A 104 -3.10 8.91 12.41
CA LYS A 104 -2.58 10.27 12.38
C LYS A 104 -3.10 11.02 11.16
N ASP A 105 -3.54 12.26 11.37
CA ASP A 105 -4.18 13.08 10.34
C ASP A 105 -3.33 13.12 9.07
N SER A 106 -3.95 12.67 7.99
CA SER A 106 -3.38 12.38 6.67
C SER A 106 -2.49 13.50 6.13
N ASN A 107 -1.21 13.46 6.48
CA ASN A 107 -0.17 14.25 5.83
C ASN A 107 0.51 13.36 4.77
N ALA A 108 0.85 13.93 3.60
CA ALA A 108 1.43 13.21 2.47
C ALA A 108 2.71 12.41 2.83
N GLU A 109 3.42 12.83 3.88
CA GLU A 109 4.61 12.16 4.39
C GLU A 109 4.31 10.84 5.14
N GLU A 110 3.07 10.62 5.58
CA GLU A 110 2.67 9.43 6.33
C GLU A 110 2.34 8.25 5.43
N HIS A 111 1.80 8.50 4.24
CA HIS A 111 1.63 7.46 3.22
C HIS A 111 2.94 6.80 2.83
N LEU A 112 4.06 7.52 2.89
CA LEU A 112 5.39 6.94 2.65
C LEU A 112 5.82 5.98 3.77
N LYS A 113 5.32 6.15 4.99
CA LYS A 113 5.62 5.25 6.13
C LYS A 113 4.90 3.92 6.01
N GLU A 114 3.80 3.86 5.26
CA GLU A 114 3.05 2.61 5.01
C GLU A 114 3.81 1.65 4.07
N ALA A 115 4.66 2.17 3.19
CA ALA A 115 5.32 1.38 2.15
C ALA A 115 6.24 0.29 2.72
N GLU A 116 6.97 0.59 3.78
CA GLU A 116 7.89 -0.37 4.40
C GLU A 116 7.15 -1.53 5.10
N PRO A 117 6.21 -1.30 6.03
CA PRO A 117 5.42 -2.38 6.63
C PRO A 117 4.66 -3.21 5.60
N LEU A 118 4.07 -2.61 4.55
CA LEU A 118 3.40 -3.34 3.46
C LEU A 118 4.38 -4.26 2.73
N ASN A 119 5.57 -3.74 2.41
CA ASN A 119 6.60 -4.55 1.77
C ASN A 119 7.11 -5.66 2.69
N LYS A 120 7.25 -5.44 4.00
CA LYS A 120 7.66 -6.51 4.93
C LYS A 120 6.56 -7.56 5.12
N LEU A 121 5.29 -7.15 5.20
CA LEU A 121 4.16 -8.06 5.27
C LEU A 121 4.06 -8.94 4.01
N SER A 122 4.41 -8.41 2.83
CA SER A 122 4.48 -9.24 1.64
C SER A 122 5.60 -10.31 1.69
N ASP A 123 6.69 -10.09 2.43
CA ASP A 123 7.70 -11.14 2.68
C ASP A 123 7.14 -12.27 3.56
N VAL A 124 6.29 -11.93 4.53
CA VAL A 124 5.61 -12.92 5.39
C VAL A 124 4.75 -13.85 4.53
N TYR A 125 3.86 -13.27 3.72
CA TYR A 125 2.98 -14.04 2.84
C TYR A 125 3.73 -14.78 1.73
N LEU A 126 4.83 -14.21 1.22
CA LEU A 126 5.68 -14.92 0.27
C LEU A 126 6.31 -16.17 0.90
N ARG A 127 6.82 -16.07 2.13
CA ARG A 127 7.35 -17.23 2.87
C ARG A 127 6.26 -18.24 3.17
N ARG A 128 5.07 -17.78 3.58
CA ARG A 128 3.93 -18.65 3.86
C ARG A 128 3.54 -19.45 2.62
N GLY A 129 3.38 -18.79 1.46
CA GLY A 129 3.08 -19.46 0.19
C GLY A 129 4.17 -20.43 -0.28
N ILE A 130 5.44 -20.19 0.05
CA ILE A 130 6.51 -21.17 -0.23
C ILE A 130 6.38 -22.42 0.66
N LEU A 131 5.98 -22.26 1.92
CA LEU A 131 5.85 -23.37 2.87
C LEU A 131 4.56 -24.17 2.66
N SER A 132 3.47 -23.49 2.34
CA SER A 132 2.14 -24.09 2.15
C SER A 132 1.89 -24.55 0.72
N GLU A 133 2.69 -24.06 -0.25
CA GLU A 133 2.43 -24.19 -1.69
C GLU A 133 1.04 -23.65 -2.09
N ASP A 134 0.47 -22.72 -1.29
CA ASP A 134 -0.83 -22.11 -1.56
C ASP A 134 -0.71 -20.86 -2.44
N GLY A 135 -1.42 -20.89 -3.58
CA GLY A 135 -1.57 -19.75 -4.47
C GLY A 135 -2.25 -18.53 -3.82
N GLY A 136 -3.09 -18.75 -2.80
CA GLY A 136 -3.73 -17.69 -2.03
C GLY A 136 -2.72 -16.76 -1.36
N ASP A 137 -1.70 -17.32 -0.72
CA ASP A 137 -0.65 -16.55 -0.06
C ASP A 137 0.27 -15.82 -1.04
N PHE A 138 0.59 -16.40 -2.20
CA PHE A 138 1.27 -15.67 -3.28
C PHE A 138 0.46 -14.46 -3.79
N THR A 139 -0.86 -14.62 -3.89
CA THR A 139 -1.76 -13.55 -4.34
C THR A 139 -1.77 -12.40 -3.34
N LYS A 140 -1.85 -12.70 -2.03
CA LYS A 140 -1.72 -11.70 -0.96
C LYS A 140 -0.37 -10.99 -1.02
N ALA A 141 0.73 -11.74 -1.19
CA ALA A 141 2.07 -11.16 -1.31
C ALA A 141 2.18 -10.20 -2.50
N ALA A 142 1.64 -10.57 -3.67
CA ALA A 142 1.64 -9.72 -4.85
C ALA A 142 0.80 -8.44 -4.64
N ALA A 143 -0.39 -8.57 -4.06
CA ALA A 143 -1.26 -7.44 -3.74
C ALA A 143 -0.57 -6.44 -2.79
N LEU A 144 0.07 -6.94 -1.74
CA LEU A 144 0.83 -6.12 -0.79
C LEU A 144 2.05 -5.45 -1.43
N CYS A 145 2.75 -6.13 -2.34
CA CYS A 145 3.84 -5.51 -3.09
C CYS A 145 3.33 -4.37 -3.98
N ASN A 146 2.19 -4.55 -4.66
CA ASN A 146 1.59 -3.49 -5.47
C ASN A 146 1.13 -2.31 -4.60
N ALA A 147 0.53 -2.59 -3.43
CA ALA A 147 0.15 -1.55 -2.48
C ALA A 147 1.36 -0.76 -1.97
N ALA A 148 2.47 -1.45 -1.66
CA ALA A 148 3.72 -0.82 -1.30
C ALA A 148 4.30 0.03 -2.44
N LEU A 149 4.22 -0.44 -3.69
CA LEU A 149 4.74 0.27 -4.87
C LEU A 149 4.06 1.63 -5.06
N VAL A 150 2.74 1.70 -4.85
CA VAL A 150 1.96 2.95 -4.94
C VAL A 150 2.42 3.97 -3.89
N ARG A 151 2.83 3.48 -2.72
CA ARG A 151 3.24 4.29 -1.56
C ARG A 151 4.75 4.52 -1.46
N ALA A 152 5.54 3.95 -2.36
CA ALA A 152 6.99 3.96 -2.28
C ALA A 152 7.62 5.22 -2.87
N ARG A 153 8.72 5.66 -2.24
CA ARG A 153 9.66 6.63 -2.81
C ARG A 153 10.28 6.07 -4.09
N GLU A 154 10.69 6.94 -5.01
CA GLU A 154 11.25 6.51 -6.31
C GLU A 154 12.42 5.53 -6.17
N GLU A 155 13.29 5.74 -5.18
CA GLU A 155 14.44 4.87 -4.88
C GLU A 155 14.06 3.42 -4.51
N ASP A 156 12.88 3.22 -3.93
CA ASP A 156 12.40 1.92 -3.48
C ASP A 156 11.61 1.16 -4.56
N ARG A 157 11.07 1.88 -5.56
CA ARG A 157 10.16 1.31 -6.55
C ARG A 157 10.78 0.16 -7.35
N GLU A 158 12.04 0.28 -7.76
CA GLU A 158 12.68 -0.78 -8.55
C GLU A 158 12.94 -2.05 -7.70
N ARG A 159 13.24 -1.89 -6.41
CA ARG A 159 13.33 -3.01 -5.47
C ARG A 159 11.98 -3.73 -5.38
N ILE A 160 10.89 -2.98 -5.25
CA ILE A 160 9.54 -3.55 -5.13
C ILE A 160 9.09 -4.20 -6.44
N LYS A 161 9.36 -3.60 -7.62
CA LYS A 161 9.10 -4.21 -8.94
C LYS A 161 9.82 -5.55 -9.11
N ARG A 162 11.09 -5.63 -8.73
CA ARG A 162 11.83 -6.90 -8.74
C ARG A 162 11.18 -7.94 -7.82
N LYS A 163 10.67 -7.52 -6.67
CA LYS A 163 9.95 -8.40 -5.75
C LYS A 163 8.65 -8.92 -6.34
N ILE A 164 7.84 -8.08 -6.99
CA ILE A 164 6.61 -8.50 -7.70
C ILE A 164 6.93 -9.60 -8.72
N ARG A 165 7.96 -9.37 -9.56
CA ARG A 165 8.42 -10.38 -10.54
C ARG A 165 8.87 -11.68 -9.85
N ASN A 166 9.54 -11.56 -8.69
CA ASN A 166 9.96 -12.73 -7.92
C ASN A 166 8.76 -13.50 -7.33
N VAL A 167 7.73 -12.82 -6.83
CA VAL A 167 6.48 -13.45 -6.37
C VAL A 167 5.86 -14.27 -7.50
N THR A 168 5.72 -13.69 -8.70
CA THR A 168 5.19 -14.40 -9.88
C THR A 168 6.01 -15.63 -10.22
N ARG A 169 7.34 -15.50 -10.26
CA ARG A 169 8.24 -16.64 -10.54
C ARG A 169 8.10 -17.75 -9.50
N LEU A 170 8.03 -17.38 -8.22
CA LEU A 170 7.90 -18.34 -7.12
C LEU A 170 6.53 -19.03 -7.13
N PHE A 171 5.46 -18.31 -7.47
CA PHE A 171 4.14 -18.89 -7.71
C PHE A 171 4.17 -19.94 -8.83
N CYS A 172 4.73 -19.60 -9.99
CA CYS A 172 4.85 -20.56 -11.11
C CYS A 172 5.62 -21.82 -10.70
N ARG A 173 6.70 -21.65 -9.94
CA ARG A 173 7.53 -22.78 -9.50
C ARG A 173 6.83 -23.66 -8.46
N HIS A 174 6.26 -23.06 -7.42
CA HIS A 174 5.75 -23.79 -6.24
C HIS A 174 4.30 -24.23 -6.38
N VAL A 175 3.47 -23.51 -7.14
CA VAL A 175 2.05 -23.82 -7.29
C VAL A 175 1.76 -24.49 -8.64
N LEU A 176 2.45 -24.06 -9.71
CA LEU A 176 2.21 -24.58 -11.06
C LEU A 176 3.25 -25.62 -11.51
N GLY A 177 4.35 -25.82 -10.77
CA GLY A 177 5.43 -26.73 -11.15
C GLY A 177 6.18 -26.33 -12.42
N THR A 178 6.17 -25.04 -12.79
CA THR A 178 6.80 -24.54 -14.03
C THR A 178 7.90 -23.52 -13.73
N GLU A 179 9.02 -23.62 -14.45
CA GLU A 179 10.05 -22.57 -14.44
C GLU A 179 9.70 -21.50 -15.48
N GLN A 180 9.19 -20.36 -15.00
CA GLN A 180 8.94 -19.22 -15.87
C GLN A 180 10.17 -18.31 -15.94
N THR A 181 10.78 -18.19 -17.12
CA THR A 181 11.69 -17.10 -17.45
C THR A 181 10.85 -15.91 -17.90
N VAL A 182 10.52 -14.99 -17.00
CA VAL A 182 9.88 -13.73 -17.39
C VAL A 182 10.92 -12.89 -18.13
N ASP A 183 10.92 -12.95 -19.47
CA ASP A 183 11.71 -12.02 -20.28
C ASP A 183 11.07 -10.62 -20.21
N ILE A 184 11.55 -9.82 -19.27
CA ILE A 184 11.15 -8.42 -19.07
C ILE A 184 11.33 -7.61 -20.36
N GLY A 185 12.26 -8.02 -21.24
CA GLY A 185 12.49 -7.39 -22.52
C GLY A 185 11.27 -7.41 -23.44
N THR A 186 10.38 -8.41 -23.33
CA THR A 186 9.18 -8.49 -24.17
C THR A 186 8.13 -7.44 -23.82
N VAL A 187 7.93 -7.15 -22.53
CA VAL A 187 6.92 -6.18 -22.08
C VAL A 187 7.30 -4.74 -22.45
N GLU A 188 8.56 -4.35 -22.24
CA GLU A 188 9.03 -3.01 -22.62
C GLU A 188 9.07 -2.82 -24.15
N LYS A 189 9.41 -3.87 -24.92
CA LYS A 189 9.28 -3.85 -26.39
C LYS A 189 7.84 -3.61 -26.83
N HIS A 190 6.88 -4.35 -26.26
CA HIS A 190 5.48 -4.18 -26.60
C HIS A 190 4.96 -2.79 -26.22
N LYS A 191 5.40 -2.26 -25.07
CA LYS A 191 5.05 -0.90 -24.64
C LYS A 191 5.65 0.17 -25.55
N LEU A 192 6.88 0.01 -26.02
CA LEU A 192 7.51 0.91 -27.00
C LEU A 192 6.76 0.90 -28.33
N GLN A 193 6.39 -0.29 -28.83
CA GLN A 193 5.57 -0.43 -30.03
C GLN A 193 4.21 0.29 -29.91
N LEU A 194 3.55 0.16 -28.75
CA LEU A 194 2.27 0.83 -28.50
C LEU A 194 2.41 2.37 -28.44
N LYS A 195 3.55 2.89 -28.00
CA LYS A 195 3.84 4.33 -28.03
C LYS A 195 4.10 4.83 -29.45
N GLU A 196 4.93 4.10 -30.19
CA GLU A 196 5.25 4.42 -31.59
C GLU A 196 3.97 4.51 -32.44
N ILE A 197 3.05 3.56 -32.31
CA ILE A 197 1.76 3.58 -33.02
C ILE A 197 0.93 4.82 -32.64
N ARG A 198 0.97 5.25 -31.37
CA ARG A 198 0.18 6.39 -30.88
C ARG A 198 0.70 7.75 -31.38
N GLU A 199 1.99 7.86 -31.66
CA GLU A 199 2.61 9.08 -32.17
C GLU A 199 2.40 9.29 -33.68
N HIS A 200 1.91 8.27 -34.39
CA HIS A 200 1.66 8.29 -35.84
C HIS A 200 0.18 8.53 -36.22
N VAL A 201 -0.65 8.97 -35.27
CA VAL A 201 -2.06 9.35 -35.46
C VAL A 201 -2.25 10.80 -35.03
#